data_AF-A0A8I2Z1J7-F1
#
_entry.id   AF-A0A8I2Z1J7-F1
#
_cell.length_a   1.000
_cell.length_b   1.000
_cell.length_c   1.000
_cell.angle_alpha   90.00
_cell.angle_beta   90.00
_cell.angle_gamma   90.00
#
_symmetry.space_group_name_H-M   'P 1'
#
loop_
_entity.id
_entity.type
_entity.pdbx_description
1 polymer ?
#
loop_
_entity_poly.entity_id
_entity_poly.type
_entity_poly.pdbx_seq_one_letter_code
_entity_poly.pdbx_strand_id
1 'polypeptide(L)'
;MAHRQLQSSDPLCGLSASWYIELVSSVNPTTYHPLANFSKVTFTDAVASDHNSQSYGPQGATISETVDNDTVVTFVTPGEYSVTIEYV
;
A
#
# COMPACT_ATOMS: atom_id res chain seq x y z
N MET A 1 -17.42 20.03 0.41
CA MET A 1 -17.29 18.60 0.77
C MET A 1 -17.04 18.52 2.27
N ALA A 2 -17.78 17.69 3.00
CA ALA A 2 -17.59 17.55 4.45
C ALA A 2 -16.47 16.53 4.73
N HIS A 3 -15.37 16.96 5.33
CA HIS A 3 -14.34 16.05 5.82
C HIS A 3 -14.86 15.34 7.07
N ARG A 4 -14.99 14.01 7.00
CA ARG A 4 -15.21 13.19 8.18
C ARG A 4 -13.92 13.19 9.00
N GLN A 5 -13.95 13.81 10.18
CA GLN A 5 -12.81 13.79 11.09
C GLN A 5 -12.66 12.37 11.63
N LEU A 6 -11.61 11.68 11.19
CA LEU A 6 -11.20 10.40 11.75
C LEU A 6 -10.47 10.72 13.06
N GLN A 7 -11.08 10.35 14.19
CA GLN A 7 -10.45 10.48 15.50
C GLN A 7 -9.97 9.09 15.95
N SER A 8 -8.70 8.99 16.31
CA SER A 8 -8.10 7.83 16.97
C SER A 8 -7.83 8.19 18.42
N SER A 9 -8.06 7.25 19.35
CA SER A 9 -7.62 7.37 20.74
C SER A 9 -6.10 7.24 20.89
N ASP A 10 -5.45 6.66 19.88
CA ASP A 10 -4.02 6.43 19.83
C ASP A 10 -3.40 7.31 18.72
N PRO A 11 -2.49 8.24 19.07
CA PRO A 11 -1.87 9.12 18.09
C PRO A 11 -0.98 8.32 17.13
N LEU A 12 -1.10 8.58 15.83
CA LEU A 12 -0.21 8.02 14.82
C LEU A 12 1.17 8.68 14.92
N CYS A 13 2.23 7.89 14.75
CA CYS A 13 3.60 8.39 14.84
C CYS A 13 4.07 9.16 13.60
N GLY A 14 3.37 9.03 12.46
CA GLY A 14 3.75 9.69 11.20
C GLY A 14 5.10 9.27 10.63
N LEU A 15 5.57 8.06 10.95
CA LEU A 15 6.91 7.57 10.60
C LEU A 15 6.97 6.84 9.25
N SER A 16 5.81 6.45 8.71
CA SER A 16 5.73 5.69 7.46
C SER A 16 4.57 6.17 6.61
N ALA A 17 4.76 6.06 5.30
CA ALA A 17 3.72 6.14 4.29
C ALA A 17 3.87 4.92 3.38
N SER A 18 2.76 4.39 2.87
CA SER A 18 2.78 3.14 2.10
C SER A 18 1.70 3.15 1.02
N TRP A 19 2.04 2.55 -0.12
CA TRP A 19 1.10 2.19 -1.19
C TRP A 19 1.12 0.69 -1.29
N TYR A 20 -0.03 0.04 -1.09
CA TYR A 20 -0.09 -1.41 -0.97
C TYR A 20 -1.39 -1.97 -1.55
N ILE A 21 -1.32 -3.22 -1.98
CA ILE A 21 -2.47 -4.09 -2.22
C ILE A 21 -2.46 -5.11 -1.10
N GLU A 22 -3.61 -5.29 -0.44
CA GLU A 22 -3.73 -6.16 0.73
C GLU A 22 -4.65 -7.34 0.47
N LEU A 23 -4.23 -8.51 0.95
CA LEU A 23 -5.09 -9.65 1.17
C LEU A 23 -5.97 -9.38 2.38
N VAL A 24 -7.25 -9.09 2.14
CA VAL A 24 -8.19 -8.85 3.23
C VAL A 24 -8.63 -10.19 3.84
N SER A 25 -8.43 -10.34 5.15
CA SER A 25 -8.93 -11.52 5.88
C SER A 25 -10.47 -11.53 5.94
N SER A 26 -11.07 -12.71 5.81
CA SER A 26 -12.52 -12.85 5.85
C SER A 26 -13.00 -13.11 7.27
N VAL A 27 -13.51 -12.08 7.98
CA VAL A 27 -14.18 -12.17 9.31
C VAL A 27 -13.34 -12.77 10.46
N ASN A 28 -12.29 -13.53 10.16
CA ASN A 28 -11.37 -14.23 11.03
C ASN A 28 -9.94 -13.95 10.53
N PRO A 29 -9.05 -13.40 11.37
CA PRO A 29 -7.72 -12.94 10.98
C PRO A 29 -6.76 -14.04 10.49
N THR A 30 -7.17 -15.31 10.55
CA THR A 30 -6.34 -16.45 10.16
C THR A 30 -6.72 -17.05 8.81
N THR A 31 -7.76 -16.54 8.13
CA THR A 31 -8.18 -17.02 6.81
C THR A 31 -8.17 -15.88 5.81
N TYR A 32 -7.19 -15.93 4.90
CA TYR A 32 -7.09 -15.02 3.77
C TYR A 32 -7.75 -15.67 2.56
N HIS A 33 -8.50 -14.89 1.79
CA HIS A 33 -8.92 -15.34 0.46
C HIS A 33 -7.71 -15.36 -0.48
N PRO A 34 -7.65 -16.26 -1.47
CA PRO A 34 -6.64 -16.18 -2.52
C PRO A 34 -6.63 -14.79 -3.15
N LEU A 35 -5.45 -14.26 -3.45
CA LEU A 35 -5.33 -12.95 -4.10
C LEU A 35 -5.95 -13.05 -5.50
N ALA A 36 -6.98 -12.24 -5.76
CA ALA A 36 -7.56 -12.18 -7.09
C ALA A 36 -6.51 -11.66 -8.08
N ASN A 37 -6.45 -12.26 -9.27
CA ASN A 37 -5.62 -11.75 -10.35
C ASN A 37 -6.20 -10.41 -10.84
N PHE A 38 -5.60 -9.32 -10.38
CA PHE A 38 -5.96 -7.95 -10.77
C PHE A 38 -5.23 -7.49 -12.04
N SER A 39 -4.44 -8.37 -12.67
CA SER A 39 -3.48 -8.06 -13.74
C SER A 39 -2.48 -7.00 -13.33
N LYS A 40 -2.88 -5.73 -13.29
CA LYS A 40 -2.03 -4.58 -13.00
C LYS A 40 -2.81 -3.48 -12.31
N VAL A 41 -2.22 -2.93 -11.27
CA VAL A 41 -2.67 -1.71 -10.60
C VAL A 41 -1.53 -0.71 -10.64
N THR A 42 -1.82 0.53 -10.99
CA THR A 42 -0.86 1.63 -10.88
C THR A 42 -1.44 2.72 -10.01
N PHE A 43 -0.79 2.98 -8.88
CA PHE A 43 -0.97 4.23 -8.15
C PHE A 43 -0.25 5.33 -8.91
N THR A 44 -0.99 6.30 -9.43
CA THR A 44 -0.45 7.51 -10.08
C THR A 44 -0.43 8.67 -9.10
N ASP A 45 0.40 9.67 -9.36
CA ASP A 45 0.56 10.86 -8.52
C ASP A 45 0.81 10.48 -7.04
N ALA A 46 1.59 9.42 -6.84
CA ALA A 46 1.89 8.84 -5.55
C ALA A 46 2.83 9.76 -4.76
N VAL A 47 2.26 10.54 -3.83
CA VAL A 47 2.98 11.51 -3.00
C VAL A 47 2.59 11.33 -1.54
N ALA A 48 3.60 11.26 -0.68
CA ALA A 48 3.46 11.42 0.76
C ALA A 48 4.07 12.77 1.18
N SER A 49 3.46 13.43 2.16
CA SER A 49 3.98 14.69 2.71
C SER A 49 4.24 14.55 4.20
N ASP A 50 5.38 15.08 4.66
CA ASP A 50 5.67 15.16 6.09
C ASP A 50 5.08 16.41 6.75
N HIS A 51 5.28 16.56 8.06
CA HIS A 51 4.79 17.70 8.85
C HIS A 51 5.41 19.05 8.43
N ASN A 52 6.53 19.04 7.70
CA ASN A 52 7.15 20.23 7.13
C ASN A 52 6.67 20.52 5.70
N SER A 53 5.63 19.81 5.24
CA SER A 53 5.13 19.87 3.86
C SER A 53 6.14 19.45 2.81
N GLN A 54 7.22 18.75 3.19
CA GLN A 54 8.14 18.16 2.23
C GLN A 54 7.46 16.95 1.58
N SER A 55 7.55 16.88 0.26
CA SER A 55 6.93 15.81 -0.53
C SER A 55 7.94 14.74 -0.89
N TYR A 56 7.49 13.49 -0.82
CA TYR A 56 8.26 12.30 -1.13
C TYR A 56 7.43 11.40 -2.05
N GLY A 57 8.07 10.94 -3.13
CA GLY A 57 7.52 9.90 -3.98
C GLY A 57 7.98 8.50 -3.53
N PRO A 58 7.47 7.43 -4.16
CA PRO A 58 7.79 6.04 -3.80
C PRO A 58 9.17 5.57 -4.26
N GLN A 59 9.91 6.38 -5.05
CA GLN A 59 11.26 6.00 -5.46
C GLN A 59 12.18 5.82 -4.24
N GLY A 60 12.84 4.67 -4.17
CA GLY A 60 13.70 4.32 -3.03
C GLY A 60 12.95 3.82 -1.79
N ALA A 61 11.63 3.66 -1.86
CA ALA A 61 10.86 3.03 -0.81
C ALA A 61 11.23 1.54 -0.66
N THR A 62 11.06 1.00 0.54
CA THR A 62 11.13 -0.44 0.79
C THR A 62 10.03 -1.14 0.02
N ILE A 63 10.41 -2.16 -0.76
CA ILE A 63 9.46 -3.00 -1.50
C ILE A 63 9.10 -4.21 -0.64
N SER A 64 7.79 -4.51 -0.55
CA SER A 64 7.27 -5.72 0.06
C SER A 64 6.35 -6.41 -0.93
N GLU A 65 6.60 -7.69 -1.19
CA GLU A 65 5.79 -8.51 -2.08
C GLU A 65 4.76 -9.31 -1.27
N THR A 66 3.61 -9.58 -1.89
CA THR A 66 2.63 -10.49 -1.32
C THR A 66 3.04 -11.92 -1.60
N VAL A 67 3.05 -12.75 -0.56
CA VAL A 67 3.32 -14.18 -0.63
C VAL A 67 2.05 -14.93 -0.26
N ASP A 68 1.61 -15.85 -1.12
CA ASP A 68 0.48 -16.75 -0.89
C ASP A 68 0.96 -18.19 -1.09
N ASN A 69 0.77 -19.06 -0.08
CA ASN A 69 1.27 -20.44 -0.07
C ASN A 69 2.75 -20.57 -0.51
N ASP A 70 3.64 -19.80 0.12
CA ASP A 70 5.08 -19.74 -0.17
C ASP A 70 5.45 -19.30 -1.61
N THR A 71 4.48 -18.76 -2.37
CA THR A 71 4.68 -18.24 -3.72
C THR A 71 4.52 -16.73 -3.72
N VAL A 72 5.48 -16.01 -4.31
CA VAL A 72 5.33 -14.58 -4.59
C VAL A 72 4.28 -14.40 -5.67
N VAL A 73 3.22 -13.64 -5.36
CA VAL A 73 2.06 -13.43 -6.26
C VAL A 73 1.93 -11.99 -6.76
N THR A 74 2.88 -11.13 -6.41
CA THR A 74 2.92 -9.73 -6.86
C THR A 74 4.33 -9.30 -7.21
N PHE A 75 4.44 -8.49 -8.27
CA PHE A 75 5.68 -7.82 -8.66
C PHE A 75 5.48 -6.30 -8.57
N VAL A 76 6.40 -5.61 -7.89
CA VAL A 76 6.27 -4.17 -7.60
C VAL A 76 7.38 -3.37 -8.28
N THR A 77 6.98 -2.32 -9.02
CA THR A 77 7.89 -1.38 -9.67
C THR A 77 7.59 0.05 -9.20
N PRO A 78 8.44 0.65 -8.34
CA PRO A 78 8.32 2.06 -7.97
C PRO A 78 8.89 2.96 -9.07
N GLY A 79 8.16 4.04 -9.38
CA GLY A 79 8.65 5.19 -10.14
C GLY A 79 8.84 6.41 -9.24
N GLU A 80 9.15 7.56 -9.83
CA GLU A 80 9.32 8.82 -9.08
C GLU A 80 8.03 9.25 -8.37
N TYR A 81 6.89 9.13 -9.06
CA TYR A 81 5.56 9.49 -8.54
C TYR A 81 4.51 8.42 -8.85
N SER A 82 4.93 7.17 -8.99
CA SER A 82 4.00 6.07 -9.25
C SER A 82 4.45 4.78 -8.58
N VAL A 83 3.49 3.91 -8.28
CA VAL A 83 3.77 2.52 -7.89
C VAL A 83 2.95 1.63 -8.80
N THR A 84 3.62 0.80 -9.59
CA THR A 84 2.96 -0.25 -10.36
C THR A 84 3.10 -1.57 -9.63
N ILE A 85 1.98 -2.28 -9.47
CA ILE A 85 1.92 -3.61 -8.89
C ILE A 85 1.24 -4.51 -9.93
N GLU A 86 1.90 -5.60 -10.28
CA GLU A 86 1.42 -6.60 -11.23
C GLU A 86 1.18 -7.92 -10.49
N TYR A 87 0.10 -8.62 -10.83
CA TYR A 87 -0.12 -10.00 -10.39
C TYR A 87 0.79 -10.92 -11.22
N VAL A 88 1.41 -11.90 -10.55
CA VAL A 88 2.35 -12.86 -11.17
C VAL A 88 1.65 -14.18 -11.49
#